data_AF-A0A956HN77-F1
#
_entry.id   AF-A0A956HN77-F1
#
_cell.length_a   1.000
_cell.length_b   1.000
_cell.length_c   1.000
_cell.angle_alpha   90.00
_cell.angle_beta   90.00
_cell.angle_gamma   90.00
#
_symmetry.space_group_name_H-M   'P 1'
#
loop_
_entity.id
_entity.type
_entity.pdbx_description
1 polymer ?
#
loop_
_entity_poly.entity_id
_entity_poly.type
_entity_poly.pdbx_seq_one_letter_code
_entity_poly.pdbx_strand_id
1 'polypeptide(L)'
;MARASVWLLGGHDPSGGAGLARDVAAARSFAPELPLWAFVTAWTRQGGGRPAIGWGRGAGALEREVSRAGRPAAIKLGLAPASRVASIAGLIPDGAPVVLDPVLGATAGGAMGATADGVIALTRQLAARGPVLLTPNRAEAAWLLSQLRDTSGEPDALARRLEVDTLIKSVGAAAGEVCDVLCSKGQVHEFARPRQGGPDPRGTGCALATAIACGLARGRSVAAAVGEAIAWLDARRGLVVVDRRGAAHLS
;
A
#
# COMPACT_ATOMS: atom_id res chain seq x y z
N MET A 1 8.58 -0.42 -28.25
CA MET A 1 8.35 0.42 -27.05
C MET A 1 8.49 -0.46 -25.83
N ALA A 2 9.26 -0.06 -24.81
CA ALA A 2 9.34 -0.81 -23.56
C ALA A 2 7.92 -0.91 -22.97
N ARG A 3 7.45 -2.14 -22.70
CA ARG A 3 6.15 -2.34 -22.04
C ARG A 3 6.22 -1.67 -20.67
N ALA A 4 5.32 -0.73 -20.42
CA ALA A 4 5.29 0.00 -19.18
C ALA A 4 5.01 -0.97 -18.01
N SER A 5 5.91 -1.00 -17.01
CA SER A 5 5.91 -1.98 -15.92
C SER A 5 5.25 -1.43 -14.65
N VAL A 6 4.85 -2.31 -13.74
CA VAL A 6 4.53 -1.91 -12.36
C VAL A 6 5.78 -2.03 -11.51
N TRP A 7 6.12 -0.99 -10.75
CA TRP A 7 7.16 -1.07 -9.73
C TRP A 7 6.54 -1.33 -8.35
N LEU A 8 7.05 -2.34 -7.67
CA LEU A 8 6.66 -2.72 -6.32
C LEU A 8 7.85 -2.39 -5.41
N LEU A 9 7.73 -1.37 -4.57
CA LEU A 9 8.73 -0.98 -3.60
C LEU A 9 8.21 -1.30 -2.21
N GLY A 10 8.96 -2.06 -1.42
CA GLY A 10 8.51 -2.42 -0.08
C GLY A 10 9.45 -3.33 0.69
N GLY A 11 9.04 -3.66 1.91
CA GLY A 11 9.78 -4.55 2.79
C GLY A 11 9.74 -6.00 2.30
N HIS A 12 10.86 -6.70 2.44
CA HIS A 12 10.90 -8.14 2.27
C HIS A 12 10.49 -8.83 3.58
N ASP A 13 9.39 -9.58 3.54
CA ASP A 13 8.94 -10.48 4.60
C ASP A 13 9.36 -11.92 4.26
N PRO A 14 10.34 -12.49 4.97
CA PRO A 14 10.83 -13.84 4.68
C PRO A 14 9.81 -14.94 4.98
N SER A 15 8.70 -14.63 5.68
CA SER A 15 7.61 -15.60 5.89
C SER A 15 6.67 -15.72 4.68
N GLY A 16 6.73 -14.79 3.73
CA GLY A 16 5.80 -14.72 2.59
C GLY A 16 4.41 -14.22 2.95
N GLY A 17 4.14 -13.87 4.22
CA GLY A 17 2.82 -13.43 4.66
C GLY A 17 2.45 -12.02 4.20
N ALA A 18 3.42 -11.13 4.13
CA ALA A 18 3.25 -9.73 3.75
C ALA A 18 4.39 -9.24 2.84
N GLY A 19 4.50 -7.91 2.69
CA GLY A 19 5.60 -7.26 1.97
C GLY A 19 5.66 -7.63 0.48
N LEU A 20 6.85 -7.54 -0.10
CA LEU A 20 7.06 -7.69 -1.54
C LEU A 20 6.64 -9.05 -2.09
N ALA A 21 6.79 -10.13 -1.33
CA ALA A 21 6.36 -11.45 -1.78
C ALA A 21 4.84 -11.46 -2.01
N ARG A 22 4.08 -10.87 -1.08
CA ARG A 22 2.62 -10.70 -1.20
C ARG A 22 2.26 -9.76 -2.33
N ASP A 23 2.99 -8.66 -2.49
CA ASP A 23 2.77 -7.71 -3.58
C ASP A 23 2.94 -8.42 -4.95
N VAL A 24 4.02 -9.18 -5.14
CA VAL A 24 4.25 -9.92 -6.39
C VAL A 24 3.15 -10.96 -6.63
N ALA A 25 2.73 -11.72 -5.62
CA ALA A 25 1.65 -12.69 -5.76
C ALA A 25 0.31 -12.03 -6.12
N ALA A 26 -0.01 -10.90 -5.47
CA ALA A 26 -1.20 -10.09 -5.76
C ALA A 26 -1.18 -9.58 -7.20
N ALA A 27 -0.06 -8.97 -7.63
CA ALA A 27 0.10 -8.44 -8.98
C ALA A 27 -0.02 -9.56 -10.03
N ARG A 28 0.65 -10.70 -9.84
CA ARG A 28 0.58 -11.84 -10.77
C ARG A 28 -0.83 -12.41 -10.90
N SER A 29 -1.61 -12.33 -9.84
CA SER A 29 -2.95 -12.87 -9.85
C SER A 29 -4.03 -11.87 -10.24
N PHE A 30 -3.79 -10.56 -10.14
CA PHE A 30 -4.70 -9.50 -10.60
C PHE A 30 -4.42 -9.11 -12.05
N ALA A 31 -3.13 -9.08 -12.40
CA ALA A 31 -2.61 -8.62 -13.68
C ALA A 31 -1.38 -9.42 -14.14
N PRO A 32 -1.56 -10.72 -14.49
CA PRO A 32 -0.47 -11.59 -14.89
C PRO A 32 0.34 -11.07 -16.10
N GLU A 33 -0.30 -10.30 -16.97
CA GLU A 33 0.26 -9.77 -18.20
C GLU A 33 1.22 -8.58 -18.00
N LEU A 34 1.16 -7.92 -16.84
CA LEU A 34 2.01 -6.75 -16.56
C LEU A 34 3.45 -7.17 -16.23
N PRO A 35 4.46 -6.56 -16.86
CA PRO A 35 5.84 -6.67 -16.39
C PRO A 35 5.97 -6.06 -14.99
N LEU A 36 6.71 -6.71 -14.10
CA LEU A 36 6.89 -6.28 -12.70
C LEU A 36 8.38 -6.08 -12.39
N TRP A 37 8.68 -5.02 -11.65
CA TRP A 37 9.93 -4.87 -10.92
C TRP A 37 9.64 -4.82 -9.43
N ALA A 38 10.38 -5.59 -8.63
CA ALA A 38 10.24 -5.61 -7.18
C ALA A 38 11.55 -5.13 -6.53
N PHE A 39 11.49 -4.07 -5.73
CA PHE A 39 12.66 -3.48 -5.08
C PHE A 39 12.52 -3.47 -3.56
N VAL A 40 13.46 -4.15 -2.92
CA VAL A 40 13.51 -4.26 -1.46
C VAL A 40 13.96 -2.92 -0.86
N THR A 41 13.08 -2.27 -0.10
CA THR A 41 13.40 -1.06 0.68
C THR A 41 13.97 -1.41 2.05
N ALA A 42 13.52 -2.53 2.63
CA ALA A 42 13.94 -3.00 3.94
C ALA A 42 13.83 -4.53 4.05
N TRP A 43 14.68 -5.14 4.86
CA TRP A 43 14.59 -6.54 5.24
C TRP A 43 13.93 -6.68 6.60
N THR A 44 12.82 -7.42 6.70
CA THR A 44 12.15 -7.63 7.99
C THR A 44 12.59 -8.93 8.64
N ARG A 45 12.81 -8.91 9.95
CA ARG A 45 13.02 -10.14 10.75
C ARG A 45 11.71 -10.58 11.39
N GLN A 46 11.35 -11.85 11.15
CA GLN A 46 10.19 -12.49 11.79
C GLN A 46 10.67 -13.31 13.00
N GLY A 47 10.11 -13.08 14.19
CA GLY A 47 10.46 -13.86 15.40
C GLY A 47 9.39 -13.74 16.49
N GLY A 48 9.07 -14.84 17.18
CA GLY A 48 8.14 -14.83 18.33
C GLY A 48 6.71 -14.36 18.02
N GLY A 49 6.24 -14.47 16.78
CA GLY A 49 4.89 -14.04 16.37
C GLY A 49 4.74 -12.53 16.08
N ARG A 50 5.82 -11.74 16.13
CA ARG A 50 5.80 -10.31 15.78
C ARG A 50 6.91 -9.95 14.78
N PRO A 51 6.65 -9.10 13.78
CA PRO A 51 7.68 -8.50 12.96
C PRO A 51 8.55 -7.58 13.82
N ALA A 52 9.83 -7.92 13.98
CA ALA A 52 10.64 -7.33 15.04
C ALA A 52 11.43 -6.10 14.59
N ILE A 53 12.10 -6.14 13.44
CA ILE A 53 13.02 -5.07 12.99
C ILE A 53 13.14 -5.08 11.46
N GLY A 54 12.97 -3.92 10.84
CA GLY A 54 13.32 -3.67 9.44
C GLY A 54 14.74 -3.11 9.32
N TRP A 55 15.65 -3.82 8.64
CA TRP A 55 16.97 -3.28 8.26
C TRP A 55 16.86 -2.60 6.90
N GLY A 56 17.02 -1.29 6.87
CA GLY A 56 17.01 -0.53 5.63
C GLY A 56 18.11 -1.02 4.69
N ARG A 57 17.76 -1.26 3.42
CA ARG A 57 18.73 -1.68 2.42
C ARG A 57 19.64 -0.51 2.04
N GLY A 58 20.96 -0.70 1.90
CA GLY A 58 21.91 0.39 1.55
C GLY A 58 21.49 1.19 0.31
N ALA A 59 21.60 2.52 0.35
CA ALA A 59 21.07 3.46 -0.65
C ALA A 59 21.59 3.19 -2.06
N GLY A 60 22.91 3.11 -2.21
CA GLY A 60 23.53 2.84 -3.51
C GLY A 60 23.12 1.50 -4.12
N ALA A 61 22.75 0.48 -3.33
CA ALA A 61 22.30 -0.79 -3.89
C ALA A 61 20.91 -0.68 -4.51
N LEU A 62 19.98 -0.01 -3.81
CA LEU A 62 18.62 0.21 -4.31
C LEU A 62 18.62 1.13 -5.54
N GLU A 63 19.39 2.22 -5.50
CA GLU A 63 19.57 3.15 -6.62
C GLU A 63 20.04 2.45 -7.91
N ARG A 64 21.05 1.57 -7.80
CA ARG A 64 21.57 0.80 -8.94
C ARG A 64 20.59 -0.21 -9.51
N GLU A 65 19.62 -0.69 -8.75
CA GLU A 65 18.59 -1.59 -9.27
C GLU A 65 17.50 -0.81 -9.97
N VAL A 66 17.03 0.27 -9.34
CA VAL A 66 16.00 1.14 -9.93
C VAL A 66 16.50 1.74 -11.25
N SER A 67 17.78 2.11 -11.36
CA SER A 67 18.34 2.67 -12.59
C SER A 67 18.30 1.71 -13.79
N ARG A 68 18.11 0.40 -13.57
CA ARG A 68 18.00 -0.62 -14.61
C ARG A 68 16.55 -0.92 -15.03
N ALA A 69 15.57 -0.36 -14.33
CA ALA A 69 14.17 -0.77 -14.43
C ALA A 69 13.30 0.04 -15.41
N GLY A 70 13.89 1.01 -16.10
CA GLY A 70 13.18 1.85 -17.08
C GLY A 70 12.21 2.83 -16.43
N ARG A 71 11.01 3.00 -17.02
CA ARG A 71 9.94 3.85 -16.47
C ARG A 71 8.72 3.01 -16.11
N PRO A 72 8.14 3.18 -14.92
CA PRO A 72 6.91 2.49 -14.54
C PRO A 72 5.67 3.14 -15.14
N ALA A 73 4.63 2.35 -15.39
CA ALA A 73 3.27 2.83 -15.61
C ALA A 73 2.57 3.22 -14.30
N ALA A 74 2.90 2.53 -13.21
CA ALA A 74 2.43 2.83 -11.86
C ALA A 74 3.37 2.20 -10.84
N ILE A 75 3.32 2.72 -9.62
CA ILE A 75 4.17 2.31 -8.52
C ILE A 75 3.31 2.00 -7.32
N LYS A 76 3.54 0.84 -6.69
CA LYS A 76 3.11 0.61 -5.30
C LYS A 76 4.30 0.83 -4.39
N LEU A 77 4.16 1.73 -3.43
CA LEU A 77 5.16 1.96 -2.38
C LEU A 77 4.55 1.57 -1.03
N GLY A 78 5.08 0.51 -0.43
CA GLY A 78 4.73 0.05 0.91
C GLY A 78 5.73 0.52 1.96
N LEU A 79 6.15 -0.42 2.82
CA LEU A 79 7.11 -0.18 3.91
C LEU A 79 8.32 0.65 3.45
N ALA A 80 8.44 1.87 3.96
CA ALA A 80 9.61 2.73 3.79
C ALA A 80 10.19 3.01 5.19
N PRO A 81 11.44 2.56 5.50
CA PRO A 81 12.06 2.90 6.77
C PRO A 81 12.19 4.41 6.93
N ALA A 82 11.96 4.93 8.14
CA ALA A 82 12.05 6.36 8.43
C ALA A 82 13.39 6.98 7.95
N SER A 83 14.51 6.28 8.15
CA SER A 83 15.84 6.72 7.71
C SER A 83 16.02 6.79 6.19
N ARG A 84 15.08 6.23 5.41
CA ARG A 84 15.19 6.04 3.96
C ARG A 84 14.13 6.75 3.16
N VAL A 85 13.16 7.41 3.80
CA VAL A 85 12.07 8.14 3.16
C VAL A 85 12.57 9.05 2.03
N ALA A 86 13.49 9.97 2.35
CA ALA A 86 14.03 10.93 1.36
C ALA A 86 14.75 10.22 0.19
N SER A 87 15.56 9.20 0.50
CA SER A 87 16.27 8.43 -0.54
C SER A 87 15.29 7.72 -1.45
N ILE A 88 14.24 7.08 -0.91
CA ILE A 88 13.25 6.34 -1.69
C ILE A 88 12.43 7.28 -2.56
N ALA A 89 12.02 8.44 -2.04
CA ALA A 89 11.31 9.45 -2.82
C ALA A 89 12.13 9.95 -4.00
N GLY A 90 13.46 10.08 -3.85
CA GLY A 90 14.38 10.43 -4.94
C GLY A 90 14.46 9.41 -6.07
N LEU A 91 14.09 8.14 -5.82
CA LEU A 91 14.08 7.07 -6.82
C LEU A 91 12.83 7.04 -7.68
N ILE A 92 11.76 7.70 -7.23
CA ILE A 92 10.49 7.72 -7.94
C ILE A 92 10.60 8.68 -9.13
N PRO A 93 10.32 8.22 -10.37
CA PRO A 93 10.32 9.09 -11.53
C PRO A 93 9.17 10.11 -11.50
N ASP A 94 9.42 11.32 -12.02
CA ASP A 94 8.40 12.35 -12.14
C ASP A 94 7.21 11.90 -13.00
N GLY A 95 6.01 12.28 -12.60
CA GLY A 95 4.74 11.98 -13.26
C GLY A 95 4.26 10.53 -13.12
N ALA A 96 5.05 9.63 -12.51
CA ALA A 96 4.62 8.25 -12.28
C ALA A 96 3.51 8.21 -11.21
N PRO A 97 2.36 7.56 -11.47
CA PRO A 97 1.33 7.35 -10.45
C PRO A 97 1.84 6.48 -9.31
N VAL A 98 1.67 6.95 -8.08
CA VAL A 98 2.08 6.23 -6.87
C VAL A 98 0.86 5.86 -6.01
N VAL A 99 0.71 4.58 -5.72
CA VAL A 99 -0.13 4.08 -4.64
C VAL A 99 0.75 3.91 -3.40
N LEU A 100 0.58 4.80 -2.42
CA LEU A 100 1.35 4.83 -1.19
C LEU A 100 0.57 4.12 -0.07
N ASP A 101 1.01 2.93 0.30
CA ASP A 101 0.52 2.18 1.46
C ASP A 101 1.44 2.52 2.65
N PRO A 102 0.99 3.35 3.61
CA PRO A 102 1.89 4.04 4.54
C PRO A 102 2.57 3.12 5.56
N VAL A 103 2.03 1.91 5.80
CA VAL A 103 2.54 0.88 6.72
C VAL A 103 3.22 1.48 7.96
N LEU A 104 2.44 2.18 8.81
CA LEU A 104 2.99 2.85 10.01
C LEU A 104 3.38 1.84 11.10
N GLY A 105 2.86 0.62 11.04
CA GLY A 105 3.17 -0.48 11.94
C GLY A 105 2.79 -1.82 11.33
N ALA A 106 3.35 -2.91 11.87
CA ALA A 106 2.92 -4.24 11.46
C ALA A 106 1.50 -4.53 11.97
N THR A 107 0.69 -5.20 11.16
CA THR A 107 -0.63 -5.74 11.56
C THR A 107 -0.54 -6.66 12.79
N ALA A 108 0.64 -7.26 13.03
CA ALA A 108 0.93 -8.09 14.21
C ALA A 108 1.63 -7.33 15.37
N GLY A 109 1.72 -6.00 15.30
CA GLY A 109 2.45 -5.13 16.23
C GLY A 109 3.94 -4.98 15.90
N GLY A 110 4.55 -3.88 16.37
CA GLY A 110 5.97 -3.56 16.18
C GLY A 110 6.21 -2.30 15.31
N ALA A 111 7.15 -1.46 15.73
CA ALA A 111 7.57 -0.27 14.99
C ALA A 111 8.56 -0.67 13.89
N MET A 112 8.10 -0.68 12.64
CA MET A 112 8.95 -1.05 11.49
C MET A 112 8.89 -0.05 10.32
N GLY A 113 7.88 0.81 10.30
CA GLY A 113 7.59 1.71 9.19
C GLY A 113 8.21 3.10 9.32
N ALA A 114 7.79 3.98 8.42
CA ALA A 114 8.02 5.41 8.58
C ALA A 114 7.24 5.92 9.80
N THR A 115 7.72 7.00 10.41
CA THR A 115 6.91 7.76 11.36
C THR A 115 5.74 8.39 10.60
N ALA A 116 4.67 8.77 11.31
CA ALA A 116 3.57 9.50 10.67
C ALA A 116 4.07 10.80 10.00
N ASP A 117 4.99 11.53 10.62
CA ASP A 117 5.68 12.67 9.99
C ASP A 117 6.44 12.28 8.73
N GLY A 118 7.14 11.14 8.75
CA GLY A 118 7.86 10.60 7.60
C GLY A 118 6.92 10.27 6.44
N VAL A 119 5.74 9.69 6.70
CA VAL A 119 4.71 9.44 5.68
C VAL A 119 4.13 10.74 5.14
N ILE A 120 3.87 11.73 5.99
CA ILE A 120 3.38 13.05 5.56
C ILE A 120 4.40 13.72 4.65
N ALA A 121 5.68 13.73 5.05
CA ALA A 121 6.76 14.29 4.25
C ALA A 121 6.93 13.54 2.92
N LEU A 122 6.90 12.21 2.95
CA LEU A 122 6.95 11.36 1.74
C LEU A 122 5.81 11.68 0.79
N THR A 123 4.57 11.72 1.31
CA THR A 123 3.37 12.01 0.53
C THR A 123 3.51 13.36 -0.18
N ARG A 124 3.88 14.41 0.55
CA ARG A 124 4.08 15.76 -0.02
C ARG A 124 5.18 15.80 -1.07
N GLN A 125 6.31 15.16 -0.80
CA GLN A 125 7.44 15.12 -1.74
C GLN A 125 7.09 14.41 -3.05
N LEU A 126 6.30 13.33 -2.97
CA LEU A 126 5.82 12.60 -4.14
C LEU A 126 4.73 13.40 -4.88
N ALA A 127 3.78 13.97 -4.15
CA ALA A 127 2.67 14.76 -4.71
C ALA A 127 3.16 16.00 -5.48
N ALA A 128 4.27 16.61 -5.05
CA ALA A 128 4.91 17.71 -5.77
C ALA A 128 5.44 17.32 -7.16
N ARG A 129 5.58 16.02 -7.45
CA ARG A 129 6.21 15.49 -8.67
C ARG A 129 5.29 14.58 -9.49
N GLY A 130 4.11 14.24 -8.99
CA GLY A 130 3.18 13.34 -9.69
C GLY A 130 1.96 12.95 -8.87
N PRO A 131 1.01 12.19 -9.47
CA PRO A 131 -0.20 11.79 -8.79
C PRO A 131 0.06 10.74 -7.71
N VAL A 132 -0.53 10.96 -6.54
CA VAL A 132 -0.43 10.06 -5.37
C VAL A 132 -1.83 9.65 -4.92
N LEU A 133 -2.00 8.36 -4.66
CA LEU A 133 -3.11 7.78 -3.93
C LEU A 133 -2.57 7.23 -2.60
N LEU A 134 -2.94 7.85 -1.49
CA LEU A 134 -2.61 7.38 -0.15
C LEU A 134 -3.65 6.35 0.32
N THR A 135 -3.23 5.17 0.78
CA THR A 135 -4.17 4.08 1.14
C THR A 135 -4.06 3.65 2.61
N PRO A 136 -4.31 4.53 3.60
CA PRO A 136 -4.18 4.17 5.01
C PRO A 136 -5.34 3.27 5.45
N ASN A 137 -5.13 2.43 6.46
CA ASN A 137 -6.25 1.87 7.22
C ASN A 137 -6.80 2.91 8.22
N ARG A 138 -7.96 2.65 8.83
CA ARG A 138 -8.58 3.55 9.83
C ARG A 138 -7.63 4.01 10.95
N ALA A 139 -6.80 3.13 11.50
CA ALA A 139 -5.86 3.48 12.57
C ALA A 139 -4.71 4.35 12.06
N GLU A 140 -4.19 4.04 10.87
CA GLU A 140 -3.15 4.86 10.22
C GLU A 140 -3.70 6.24 9.86
N ALA A 141 -4.93 6.32 9.34
CA ALA A 141 -5.58 7.58 9.00
C ALA A 141 -5.76 8.47 10.26
N ALA A 142 -6.23 7.89 11.37
CA ALA A 142 -6.36 8.60 12.64
C ALA A 142 -5.01 9.13 13.14
N TRP A 143 -3.94 8.34 13.01
CA TRP A 143 -2.60 8.78 13.42
C TRP A 143 -2.08 9.92 12.54
N LEU A 144 -2.23 9.82 11.21
CA LEU A 144 -1.83 10.87 10.28
C LEU A 144 -2.60 12.18 10.53
N LEU A 145 -3.92 12.11 10.74
CA LEU A 145 -4.75 13.27 11.07
C LEU A 145 -4.34 13.91 12.40
N SER A 146 -4.02 13.09 13.41
CA SER A 146 -3.49 13.57 14.69
C SER A 146 -2.18 14.35 14.52
N GLN A 147 -1.25 13.88 13.70
CA GLN A 147 0.00 14.62 13.41
C GLN A 147 -0.26 15.92 12.64
N LEU A 148 -1.25 15.91 11.75
CA LEU A 148 -1.69 17.11 11.00
C LEU A 148 -2.51 18.07 11.86
N ARG A 149 -2.78 17.73 13.13
CA ARG A 149 -3.63 18.48 14.08
C ARG A 149 -5.02 18.76 13.48
N ASP A 150 -5.56 17.80 12.73
CA ASP A 150 -6.92 17.86 12.20
C ASP A 150 -7.88 17.10 13.11
N THR A 151 -8.93 17.79 13.56
CA THR A 151 -9.99 17.26 14.43
C THR A 151 -11.38 17.39 13.82
N SER A 152 -11.47 17.62 12.51
CA SER A 152 -12.75 17.86 11.80
C SER A 152 -13.67 16.63 11.83
N GLY A 153 -13.09 15.43 11.81
CA GLY A 153 -13.84 14.18 11.69
C GLY A 153 -14.43 13.96 10.29
N GLU A 154 -14.11 14.82 9.32
CA GLU A 154 -14.61 14.72 7.95
C GLU A 154 -13.94 13.54 7.21
N PRO A 155 -14.68 12.80 6.38
CA PRO A 155 -14.15 11.63 5.67
C PRO A 155 -13.05 11.98 4.66
N ASP A 156 -13.03 13.21 4.14
CA ASP A 156 -12.06 13.73 3.19
C ASP A 156 -10.90 14.51 3.83
N ALA A 157 -10.87 14.61 5.17
CA ALA A 157 -9.92 15.47 5.88
C ALA A 157 -8.47 15.19 5.49
N LEU A 158 -8.08 13.91 5.34
CA LEU A 158 -6.72 13.54 4.98
C LEU A 158 -6.38 13.92 3.53
N ALA A 159 -7.32 13.70 2.61
CA ALA A 159 -7.18 14.09 1.21
C ALA A 159 -7.01 15.60 1.07
N ARG A 160 -7.83 16.38 1.78
CA ARG A 160 -7.75 17.84 1.80
C ARG A 160 -6.46 18.36 2.42
N ARG A 161 -6.02 17.80 3.56
CA ARG A 161 -4.82 18.26 4.28
C ARG A 161 -3.50 17.94 3.57
N LEU A 162 -3.49 16.89 2.77
CA LEU A 162 -2.31 16.46 2.01
C LEU A 162 -2.41 16.77 0.51
N GLU A 163 -3.55 17.27 0.05
CA GLU A 163 -3.84 17.59 -1.35
C GLU A 163 -3.58 16.41 -2.31
N VAL A 164 -3.97 15.21 -1.87
CA VAL A 164 -3.82 13.95 -2.62
C VAL A 164 -5.10 13.12 -2.56
N ASP A 165 -5.28 12.22 -3.53
CA ASP A 165 -6.33 11.23 -3.45
C ASP A 165 -6.06 10.29 -2.26
N THR A 166 -7.10 9.92 -1.52
CA THR A 166 -6.97 9.06 -0.32
C THR A 166 -8.04 7.98 -0.31
N LEU A 167 -7.64 6.73 -0.13
CA LEU A 167 -8.53 5.59 0.15
C LEU A 167 -8.36 5.14 1.60
N ILE A 168 -9.29 5.50 2.46
CA ILE A 168 -9.30 5.02 3.85
C ILE A 168 -9.94 3.63 3.88
N LYS A 169 -9.17 2.62 4.29
CA LYS A 169 -9.60 1.22 4.36
C LYS A 169 -10.33 0.94 5.66
N SER A 170 -11.43 0.18 5.59
CA SER A 170 -12.25 -0.26 6.72
C SER A 170 -12.76 0.90 7.59
N VAL A 171 -13.33 1.93 6.97
CA VAL A 171 -14.12 2.94 7.66
C VAL A 171 -15.37 2.27 8.23
N GLY A 172 -15.75 2.66 9.45
CA GLY A 172 -16.81 2.03 10.22
C GLY A 172 -18.06 1.75 9.37
N ALA A 173 -18.56 0.53 9.46
CA ALA A 173 -19.78 0.11 8.80
C ALA A 173 -20.75 -0.46 9.85
N ALA A 174 -22.00 -0.66 9.47
CA ALA A 174 -22.97 -1.35 10.31
C ALA A 174 -22.44 -2.73 10.73
N ALA A 175 -23.01 -3.30 11.80
CA ALA A 175 -22.62 -4.63 12.26
C ALA A 175 -22.71 -5.64 11.10
N GLY A 176 -21.57 -6.26 10.75
CA GLY A 176 -21.50 -7.22 9.64
C GLY A 176 -21.06 -6.65 8.30
N GLU A 177 -20.67 -5.37 8.20
CA GLU A 177 -20.18 -4.76 6.96
C GLU A 177 -18.73 -4.26 7.06
N VAL A 178 -18.15 -3.94 5.91
CA VAL A 178 -16.90 -3.19 5.74
C VAL A 178 -17.14 -2.13 4.66
N CYS A 179 -16.70 -0.90 4.90
CA CYS A 179 -16.73 0.16 3.91
C CYS A 179 -15.32 0.73 3.73
N ASP A 180 -14.87 0.85 2.47
CA ASP A 180 -13.69 1.63 2.13
C ASP A 180 -14.14 2.96 1.51
N VAL A 181 -13.51 4.07 1.90
CA VAL A 181 -13.92 5.43 1.44
C VAL A 181 -12.78 6.04 0.63
N LEU A 182 -13.05 6.32 -0.64
CA LEU A 182 -12.15 7.02 -1.54
C LEU A 182 -12.56 8.49 -1.64
N CYS A 183 -11.64 9.37 -1.32
CA CYS A 183 -11.72 10.80 -1.64
C CYS A 183 -10.77 11.06 -2.80
N SER A 184 -11.31 11.35 -3.99
CA SER A 184 -10.52 11.60 -5.20
C SER A 184 -11.10 12.80 -5.95
N LYS A 185 -10.24 13.76 -6.28
CA LYS A 185 -10.62 14.98 -7.02
C LYS A 185 -11.86 15.71 -6.45
N GLY A 186 -11.96 15.79 -5.12
CA GLY A 186 -13.08 16.43 -4.42
C GLY A 186 -14.39 15.62 -4.41
N GLN A 187 -14.38 14.38 -4.90
CA GLN A 187 -15.51 13.45 -4.82
C GLN A 187 -15.27 12.37 -3.77
N VAL A 188 -16.32 12.00 -3.07
CA VAL A 188 -16.33 10.89 -2.11
C VAL A 188 -17.02 9.69 -2.75
N HIS A 189 -16.36 8.54 -2.74
CA HIS A 189 -16.88 7.26 -3.23
C HIS A 189 -16.81 6.24 -2.11
N GLU A 190 -17.93 5.58 -1.82
CA GLU A 190 -18.04 4.56 -0.78
C GLU A 190 -18.11 3.16 -1.41
N PHE A 191 -17.31 2.23 -0.89
CA PHE A 191 -17.25 0.84 -1.32
C PHE A 191 -17.69 -0.07 -0.18
N ALA A 192 -18.99 -0.04 0.11
CA ALA A 192 -19.62 -0.86 1.15
C ALA A 192 -19.88 -2.29 0.67
N ARG A 193 -19.66 -3.26 1.57
CA ARG A 193 -19.85 -4.69 1.29
C ARG A 193 -20.02 -5.51 2.57
N PRO A 194 -20.59 -6.73 2.48
CA PRO A 194 -20.64 -7.65 3.60
C PRO A 194 -19.24 -8.01 4.11
N ARG A 195 -19.08 -8.06 5.44
CA ARG A 195 -17.89 -8.58 6.08
C ARG A 195 -17.86 -10.09 5.89
N GLN A 196 -16.86 -10.57 5.16
CA GLN A 196 -16.63 -12.01 5.06
C GLN A 196 -16.17 -12.57 6.42
N GLY A 197 -16.78 -13.69 6.83
CA GLY A 197 -16.39 -14.41 8.05
C GLY A 197 -15.06 -15.12 7.91
N GLY A 198 -14.51 -15.60 9.02
CA GLY A 198 -13.21 -16.29 9.07
C GLY A 198 -12.06 -15.41 9.56
N PRO A 199 -10.84 -15.95 9.65
CA PRO A 199 -9.68 -15.20 10.11
C PRO A 199 -9.30 -14.11 9.10
N ASP A 200 -8.99 -12.91 9.57
CA ASP A 200 -8.49 -11.84 8.71
C ASP A 200 -7.09 -12.23 8.17
N PRO A 201 -6.94 -12.49 6.85
CA PRO A 201 -5.66 -12.91 6.33
C PRO A 201 -4.68 -11.74 6.37
N ARG A 202 -3.42 -12.03 6.72
CA ARG A 202 -2.36 -11.03 6.71
C ARG A 202 -2.09 -10.56 5.29
N GLY A 203 -1.77 -9.27 5.13
CA GLY A 203 -1.35 -8.71 3.85
C GLY A 203 -2.48 -8.31 2.89
N THR A 204 -3.75 -8.34 3.30
CA THR A 204 -4.89 -7.84 2.51
C THR A 204 -4.73 -6.38 2.11
N GLY A 205 -4.26 -5.53 3.02
CA GLY A 205 -3.99 -4.12 2.74
C GLY A 205 -2.94 -3.91 1.65
N CYS A 206 -1.82 -4.62 1.72
CA CYS A 206 -0.76 -4.55 0.70
C CYS A 206 -1.22 -5.14 -0.64
N ALA A 207 -1.99 -6.22 -0.62
CA ALA A 207 -2.58 -6.83 -1.81
C ALA A 207 -3.55 -5.87 -2.51
N LEU A 208 -4.40 -5.17 -1.75
CA LEU A 208 -5.30 -4.14 -2.27
C LEU A 208 -4.52 -3.01 -2.94
N ALA A 209 -3.55 -2.41 -2.23
CA ALA A 209 -2.70 -1.34 -2.77
C ALA A 209 -1.97 -1.78 -4.06
N THR A 210 -1.51 -3.03 -4.11
CA THR A 210 -0.85 -3.59 -5.29
C THR A 210 -1.81 -3.77 -6.47
N ALA A 211 -3.01 -4.30 -6.23
CA ALA A 211 -4.04 -4.43 -7.25
C ALA A 211 -4.46 -3.05 -7.81
N ILE A 212 -4.57 -2.03 -6.96
CA ILE A 212 -4.85 -0.66 -7.39
C ILE A 212 -3.72 -0.15 -8.31
N ALA A 213 -2.46 -0.32 -7.93
CA ALA A 213 -1.33 0.09 -8.77
C ALA A 213 -1.34 -0.62 -10.14
N CYS A 214 -1.71 -1.91 -10.17
CA CYS A 214 -1.88 -2.63 -11.42
C CYS A 214 -3.05 -2.08 -12.27
N GLY A 215 -4.17 -1.70 -11.65
CA GLY A 215 -5.28 -1.03 -12.32
C GLY A 215 -4.87 0.31 -12.94
N LEU A 216 -4.11 1.12 -12.20
CA LEU A 216 -3.55 2.38 -12.72
C LEU A 216 -2.59 2.12 -13.89
N ALA A 217 -1.76 1.09 -13.83
CA ALA A 217 -0.87 0.72 -14.92
C ALA A 217 -1.61 0.26 -16.19
N ARG A 218 -2.86 -0.23 -16.05
CA ARG A 218 -3.77 -0.53 -17.16
C ARG A 218 -4.51 0.70 -17.69
N GLY A 219 -4.21 1.89 -17.16
CA GLY A 219 -4.85 3.15 -17.56
C GLY A 219 -6.24 3.36 -16.97
N ARG A 220 -6.61 2.63 -15.91
CA ARG A 220 -7.88 2.88 -15.19
C ARG A 220 -7.81 4.21 -14.44
N SER A 221 -8.97 4.86 -14.30
CA SER A 221 -9.12 5.97 -13.35
C SER A 221 -8.93 5.47 -11.92
N VAL A 222 -8.63 6.37 -10.98
CA VAL A 222 -8.45 6.02 -9.56
C VAL A 222 -9.67 5.28 -9.00
N ALA A 223 -10.88 5.82 -9.19
CA ALA A 223 -12.12 5.19 -8.72
C ALA A 223 -12.35 3.80 -9.34
N ALA A 224 -12.11 3.64 -10.65
CA ALA A 224 -12.24 2.35 -11.31
C ALA A 224 -11.19 1.33 -10.82
N ALA A 225 -9.93 1.75 -10.67
CA ALA A 225 -8.86 0.90 -10.16
C ALA A 225 -9.14 0.43 -8.73
N VAL A 226 -9.65 1.32 -7.87
CA VAL A 226 -10.08 0.99 -6.51
C VAL A 226 -11.24 -0.01 -6.50
N GLY A 227 -12.30 0.24 -7.28
CA GLY A 227 -13.45 -0.65 -7.37
C GLY A 227 -13.07 -2.06 -7.87
N GLU A 228 -12.29 -2.15 -8.96
CA GLU A 228 -11.81 -3.43 -9.49
C GLU A 228 -10.94 -4.18 -8.46
N ALA A 229 -10.05 -3.47 -7.75
CA ALA A 229 -9.17 -4.07 -6.76
C ALA A 229 -9.92 -4.57 -5.51
N ILE A 230 -10.94 -3.85 -5.05
CA ILE A 230 -11.81 -4.28 -3.93
C ILE A 230 -12.58 -5.54 -4.32
N ALA A 231 -13.27 -5.51 -5.46
CA ALA A 231 -14.06 -6.65 -5.94
C ALA A 231 -13.20 -7.92 -6.10
N TRP A 232 -11.99 -7.76 -6.63
CA TRP A 232 -11.01 -8.83 -6.73
C TRP A 232 -10.58 -9.38 -5.37
N LEU A 233 -10.29 -8.51 -4.40
CA LEU A 233 -9.83 -8.93 -3.08
C LEU A 233 -10.93 -9.70 -2.35
N ASP A 234 -12.18 -9.27 -2.47
CA ASP A 234 -13.31 -9.95 -1.86
C ASP A 234 -13.54 -11.34 -2.46
N ALA A 235 -13.42 -11.48 -3.78
CA ALA A 235 -13.49 -12.79 -4.43
C ALA A 235 -12.40 -13.75 -3.91
N ARG A 236 -11.25 -13.22 -3.49
CA ARG A 236 -10.11 -14.01 -2.96
C ARG A 236 -10.14 -14.26 -1.47
N ARG A 237 -10.86 -13.45 -0.69
CA ARG A 237 -11.04 -13.70 0.74
C ARG A 237 -11.82 -15.00 1.03
N GLY A 238 -12.52 -15.56 0.03
CA GLY A 238 -13.05 -16.93 0.08
C GLY A 238 -12.00 -18.05 -0.09
N LEU A 239 -10.76 -17.72 -0.44
CA LEU A 239 -9.67 -18.65 -0.75
C LEU A 239 -8.48 -18.44 0.22
N VAL A 240 -8.72 -18.64 1.51
CA VAL A 240 -7.71 -18.43 2.57
C VAL A 240 -6.95 -19.73 2.85
N VAL A 241 -5.63 -19.65 2.84
CA VAL A 241 -4.73 -20.72 3.27
C VAL A 241 -4.24 -20.43 4.68
N VAL A 242 -4.37 -21.41 5.57
CA VAL A 242 -3.82 -21.34 6.93
C VAL A 242 -2.46 -22.03 6.95
N ASP A 243 -1.40 -21.33 7.35
CA ASP A 243 -0.07 -21.92 7.44
C ASP A 243 0.06 -22.86 8.66
N ARG A 244 1.17 -23.61 8.73
CA ARG A 244 1.46 -24.55 9.83
C ARG A 244 1.50 -23.88 11.22
N ARG A 245 1.56 -22.54 11.30
CA ARG A 245 1.55 -21.74 12.53
C ARG A 245 0.18 -21.16 12.84
N GLY A 246 -0.86 -21.56 12.10
CA GLY A 246 -2.23 -21.09 12.29
C GLY A 246 -2.51 -19.71 11.71
N ALA A 247 -1.56 -19.11 10.97
CA ALA A 247 -1.77 -17.79 10.39
C ALA A 247 -2.47 -17.89 9.03
N ALA A 248 -3.54 -17.12 8.85
CA ALA A 248 -4.28 -17.00 7.60
C ALA A 248 -3.59 -16.10 6.57
N HIS A 249 -3.62 -16.54 5.32
CA HIS A 249 -2.99 -15.91 4.16
C HIS A 249 -3.93 -15.98 2.95
N LEU A 250 -3.88 -14.98 2.06
CA LEU A 250 -4.51 -15.10 0.74
C LEU A 250 -3.78 -16.19 -0.07
N SER A 251 -4.50 -17.06 -0.79
CA SER A 251 -3.92 -18.02 -1.73
C SER A 251 -3.24 -17.32 -2.90
#